data_AF-A0A1J7FPS3-F1
#
_entry.id   AF-A0A1J7FPS3-F1
#
_cell.length_a   1.000
_cell.length_b   1.000
_cell.length_c   1.000
_cell.angle_alpha   90.00
_cell.angle_beta   90.00
_cell.angle_gamma   90.00
#
_symmetry.space_group_name_H-M   'P 1'
#
loop_
_entity.id
_entity.type
_entity.pdbx_description
1 polymer ?
#
loop_
_entity_poly.entity_id
_entity_poly.type
_entity_poly.pdbx_seq_one_letter_code
_entity_poly.pdbx_strand_id
1 'polypeptide(L)'
;MDASSEMVQACKNAADVSNNDNIESVYVVGDEEFLPIKESSLDLVISCLGLHWTNDLPGAMIQSRLALKSDGLFLAAILGGETLKELRIACTMAQMERDGGISPRVSPLAQACSLKRHYHE
;
A
#
# COMPACT_ATOMS: atom_id res chain seq x y z
N MET A 1 -1.52 -4.64 2.11
CA MET A 1 -2.30 -5.80 2.57
C MET A 1 -1.72 -7.03 1.88
N ASP A 2 -1.85 -8.21 2.48
CA ASP A 2 -1.28 -9.42 1.90
C ASP A 2 -2.20 -9.89 0.75
N ALA A 3 -1.80 -9.60 -0.48
CA ALA A 3 -2.55 -10.01 -1.68
C ALA A 3 -2.55 -11.55 -1.90
N SER A 4 -1.74 -12.30 -1.14
CA SER A 4 -1.64 -13.76 -1.23
C SER A 4 -2.13 -14.43 0.04
N SER A 5 -2.96 -15.46 -0.14
CA SER A 5 -3.41 -16.36 0.94
C SER A 5 -2.24 -17.02 1.70
N GLU A 6 -1.10 -17.25 1.04
CA GLU A 6 0.09 -17.82 1.67
C GLU A 6 0.76 -16.85 2.64
N MET A 7 0.79 -15.55 2.28
CA MET A 7 1.34 -14.50 3.14
C MET A 7 0.47 -14.30 4.39
N VAL A 8 -0.86 -14.30 4.21
CA VAL A 8 -1.81 -14.28 5.33
C VAL A 8 -1.59 -15.48 6.26
N GLN A 9 -1.37 -16.67 5.69
CA GLN A 9 -1.10 -17.87 6.50
C GLN A 9 0.23 -17.76 7.26
N ALA A 10 1.27 -17.21 6.62
CA ALA A 10 2.54 -16.96 7.28
C ALA A 10 2.42 -15.96 8.43
N CYS A 11 1.64 -14.88 8.25
CA CYS A 11 1.34 -13.90 9.30
C CYS A 11 0.58 -14.51 10.48
N LYS A 12 -0.40 -15.39 10.22
CA LYS A 12 -1.11 -16.14 11.28
C LYS A 12 -0.15 -17.04 12.06
N ASN A 13 0.65 -17.84 11.35
CA ASN A 13 1.61 -18.74 11.96
C ASN A 13 2.66 -17.99 12.79
N ALA A 14 3.09 -16.79 12.37
CA ALA A 14 4.02 -15.96 13.11
C ALA A 14 3.38 -15.31 14.36
N ALA A 15 2.09 -14.97 14.30
CA ALA A 15 1.34 -14.46 15.45
C ALA A 15 1.09 -15.56 16.50
N ASP A 16 0.82 -16.79 16.08
CA ASP A 16 0.64 -17.95 16.98
C ASP A 16 1.92 -18.32 17.75
N VAL A 17 3.11 -17.97 17.23
CA VAL A 17 4.40 -18.19 17.91
C VAL A 17 4.68 -17.11 18.97
N SER A 18 4.04 -15.95 18.87
CA SER A 18 4.18 -14.81 19.77
C SER A 18 2.96 -14.74 20.69
N ASN A 19 2.91 -15.61 21.73
CA ASN A 19 1.86 -15.66 22.75
C ASN A 19 1.58 -14.28 23.39
N ASN A 20 0.73 -13.47 22.75
CA ASN A 20 0.11 -12.28 23.32
C ASN A 20 -1.38 -12.58 23.44
N ASP A 21 -1.76 -13.23 24.54
CA ASP A 21 -3.06 -13.84 24.82
C ASP A 21 -4.28 -12.89 24.84
N ASN A 22 -4.21 -11.65 24.33
CA ASN A 22 -5.31 -10.67 24.45
C ASN A 22 -5.51 -9.73 23.24
N ILE A 23 -4.95 -10.02 22.06
CA ILE A 23 -5.17 -9.17 20.86
C ILE A 23 -6.00 -9.94 19.83
N GLU A 24 -7.27 -9.56 19.66
CA GLU A 24 -8.12 -10.07 18.58
C GLU A 24 -7.58 -9.52 17.24
N SER A 25 -6.99 -10.40 16.43
CA SER A 25 -6.46 -10.07 15.11
C SER A 25 -7.27 -10.75 14.02
N VAL A 26 -7.67 -9.97 13.02
CA VAL A 26 -8.41 -10.46 11.86
C VAL A 26 -7.56 -10.22 10.62
N TYR A 27 -7.27 -11.30 9.89
CA TYR A 27 -6.52 -11.25 8.64
C TYR A 27 -7.49 -11.40 7.46
N VAL A 28 -7.45 -10.45 6.54
CA VAL A 28 -8.32 -10.41 5.36
C VAL A 28 -7.45 -10.31 4.12
N VAL A 29 -7.78 -11.12 3.11
CA VAL A 29 -7.26 -10.95 1.76
C VAL A 29 -8.20 -9.98 1.05
N GLY A 30 -7.67 -8.84 0.62
CA GLY A 30 -8.44 -7.79 -0.03
C GLY A 30 -7.54 -6.93 -0.92
N ASP A 31 -8.17 -6.29 -1.90
CA ASP A 31 -7.52 -5.34 -2.79
C ASP A 31 -7.45 -3.97 -2.09
N GLU A 32 -6.28 -3.32 -2.13
CA GLU A 32 -6.12 -1.96 -1.60
C GLU A 32 -6.97 -0.92 -2.36
N GLU A 33 -7.33 -1.19 -3.62
CA GLU A 33 -8.22 -0.35 -4.42
C GLU A 33 -9.70 -0.54 -4.08
N PHE A 34 -10.07 -1.59 -3.34
CA PHE A 34 -11.44 -1.90 -2.96
C PHE A 34 -11.47 -2.45 -1.53
N LEU A 35 -11.21 -1.57 -0.56
CA LEU A 35 -11.15 -1.93 0.85
C LEU A 35 -12.53 -2.42 1.34
N PRO A 36 -12.68 -3.67 1.79
CA PRO A 36 -13.95 -4.19 2.30
C PRO A 36 -14.19 -3.77 3.75
N ILE A 37 -13.95 -2.50 4.07
CA ILE A 37 -14.04 -1.95 5.42
C ILE A 37 -15.12 -0.87 5.44
N LYS A 38 -15.89 -0.82 6.53
CA LYS A 38 -16.92 0.18 6.72
C LYS A 38 -16.31 1.58 6.83
N GLU A 39 -16.96 2.56 6.24
CA GLU A 39 -16.59 3.97 6.38
C GLU A 39 -16.59 4.41 7.85
N SER A 40 -15.64 5.27 8.23
CA SER A 40 -15.51 5.84 9.59
C SER A 40 -15.48 4.79 10.70
N SER A 41 -14.80 3.67 10.47
CA SER A 41 -14.71 2.57 11.46
C SER A 41 -13.32 2.42 12.06
N LEU A 42 -12.28 2.85 11.36
CA LEU A 42 -10.88 2.69 11.76
C LEU A 42 -10.35 3.95 12.47
N ASP A 43 -9.53 3.74 13.50
CA ASP A 43 -8.79 4.81 14.18
C ASP A 43 -7.38 4.98 13.61
N LEU A 44 -6.83 3.93 12.98
CA LEU A 44 -5.47 3.89 12.46
C LEU A 44 -5.40 2.99 11.21
N VAL A 45 -4.77 3.49 10.16
CA VAL A 45 -4.42 2.72 8.96
C VAL A 45 -2.91 2.85 8.74
N ILE A 46 -2.23 1.71 8.61
CA ILE A 46 -0.79 1.65 8.34
C ILE A 46 -0.56 0.86 7.06
N SER A 47 0.16 1.45 6.10
CA SER A 47 0.62 0.76 4.89
C SER A 47 2.14 0.85 4.76
N CYS A 48 2.85 -0.25 5.00
CA CYS A 48 4.29 -0.35 4.78
C CYS A 48 4.57 -0.88 3.36
N LEU A 49 4.83 0.00 2.40
CA LEU A 49 5.14 -0.32 0.99
C LEU A 49 4.01 -1.04 0.21
N GLY A 50 2.86 -1.33 0.82
CA GLY A 50 1.72 -1.98 0.14
C GLY A 50 1.18 -1.13 -1.01
N LEU A 51 1.05 0.18 -0.79
CA LEU A 51 0.59 1.15 -1.78
C LEU A 51 1.50 1.30 -3.03
N HIS A 52 2.65 0.64 -3.10
CA HIS A 52 3.43 0.60 -4.33
C HIS A 52 2.90 -0.35 -5.39
N TRP A 53 2.03 -1.27 -5.01
CA TRP A 53 1.54 -2.31 -5.90
C TRP A 53 0.15 -2.01 -6.45
N THR A 54 -0.50 -0.94 -5.97
CA THR A 54 -1.77 -0.45 -6.53
C THR A 54 -1.54 0.32 -7.83
N ASN A 55 -2.49 0.22 -8.75
CA ASN A 55 -2.56 1.00 -9.98
C ASN A 55 -3.21 2.37 -9.73
N ASP A 56 -4.17 2.47 -8.80
CA ASP A 56 -4.82 3.71 -8.38
C ASP A 56 -4.44 4.13 -6.97
N LEU A 57 -3.19 4.59 -6.82
CA LEU A 57 -2.68 5.12 -5.56
C LEU A 57 -3.56 6.24 -4.96
N PRO A 58 -4.01 7.26 -5.72
CA PRO A 58 -4.96 8.26 -5.20
C PRO A 58 -6.26 7.64 -4.70
N GLY A 59 -6.86 6.72 -5.45
CA GLY A 59 -8.09 6.02 -5.06
C GLY A 59 -7.92 5.23 -3.78
N ALA A 60 -6.85 4.44 -3.67
CA ALA A 60 -6.53 3.67 -2.46
C ALA A 60 -6.31 4.58 -1.23
N MET A 61 -5.68 5.74 -1.39
CA MET A 61 -5.53 6.73 -0.31
C MET A 61 -6.87 7.37 0.08
N ILE A 62 -7.74 7.67 -0.88
CA ILE A 62 -9.09 8.18 -0.61
C ILE A 62 -9.92 7.15 0.15
N GLN A 63 -9.89 5.88 -0.26
CA GLN A 63 -10.59 4.81 0.47
C GLN A 63 -10.06 4.63 1.88
N SER A 64 -8.74 4.68 2.06
CA SER A 64 -8.13 4.65 3.39
C SER A 64 -8.62 5.80 4.27
N ARG A 65 -8.76 7.00 3.69
CA ARG A 65 -9.33 8.17 4.39
C ARG A 65 -10.81 8.01 4.71
N LEU A 66 -11.60 7.40 3.84
CA LEU A 66 -13.03 7.14 4.08
C LEU A 66 -13.26 6.07 5.16
N ALA A 67 -12.38 5.08 5.24
CA ALA A 67 -12.42 4.06 6.29
C ALA A 67 -12.06 4.61 7.67
N LEU A 68 -11.27 5.69 7.73
CA LEU A 68 -10.86 6.35 8.97
C LEU A 68 -11.99 7.22 9.55
N LYS A 69 -12.06 7.27 10.89
CA LYS A 69 -12.88 8.25 11.63
C LYS A 69 -12.34 9.67 11.45
N SER A 70 -13.12 10.67 11.88
CA SER A 70 -12.76 12.10 11.75
C SER A 70 -11.42 12.50 12.37
N ASP A 71 -10.92 11.75 13.38
CA ASP A 71 -9.61 11.95 14.02
C ASP A 71 -8.66 10.75 13.78
N GLY A 72 -8.95 9.92 12.78
CA GLY A 72 -8.16 8.75 12.46
C GLY A 72 -6.80 9.09 11.86
N LEU A 73 -5.78 8.29 12.18
CA LEU A 73 -4.43 8.46 11.70
C LEU A 73 -4.15 7.58 10.47
N PHE A 74 -3.59 8.17 9.41
CA PHE A 74 -3.10 7.45 8.24
C PHE A 74 -1.57 7.52 8.18
N LEU A 75 -0.91 6.35 8.17
CA LEU A 75 0.54 6.22 8.02
C LEU A 75 0.85 5.35 6.80
N ALA A 76 1.66 5.86 5.89
CA ALA A 76 2.12 5.10 4.73
C ALA A 76 3.62 5.32 4.48
N ALA A 77 4.31 4.24 4.13
CA ALA A 77 5.67 4.26 3.62
C ALA A 77 5.66 3.88 2.14
N ILE A 78 6.21 4.76 1.30
CA ILE A 78 6.30 4.62 -0.15
C ILE A 78 7.72 5.08 -0.55
N LEU A 79 8.39 4.32 -1.42
CA LEU A 79 9.63 4.69 -2.11
C LEU A 79 9.36 5.90 -3.02
N GLY A 80 10.22 6.90 -2.88
CA GLY A 80 10.11 8.12 -3.66
C GLY A 80 10.45 7.91 -5.13
N GLY A 81 10.06 8.89 -5.95
CA GLY A 81 10.21 8.82 -7.40
C GLY A 81 11.62 8.55 -7.94
N GLU A 82 12.67 8.92 -7.20
CA GLU A 82 14.06 8.71 -7.59
C GLU A 82 14.68 7.43 -6.99
N THR A 83 14.03 6.75 -6.04
CA THR A 83 14.63 5.63 -5.30
C THR A 83 14.90 4.39 -6.17
N LEU A 84 14.06 4.09 -7.16
CA LEU A 84 14.19 2.92 -8.03
C LEU A 84 14.44 3.28 -9.50
N LYS A 85 15.00 4.47 -9.75
CA LYS A 85 15.16 5.01 -11.09
C LYS A 85 16.01 4.12 -12.01
N GLU A 86 17.17 3.68 -11.52
CA GLU A 86 18.10 2.86 -12.29
C GLU A 86 17.52 1.47 -12.59
N LEU A 87 16.89 0.85 -11.58
CA LEU A 87 16.20 -0.43 -11.74
C LEU A 87 15.10 -0.36 -12.81
N ARG A 88 14.31 0.73 -12.82
CA ARG A 88 13.28 0.95 -13.82
C ARG A 88 13.88 1.05 -15.23
N ILE A 89 14.95 1.83 -15.39
CA ILE A 89 15.61 1.99 -16.70
C ILE A 89 16.09 0.62 -17.20
N ALA A 90 16.74 -0.16 -16.34
CA ALA A 90 17.20 -1.51 -16.68
C ALA A 90 16.04 -2.43 -17.10
N CYS A 91 14.93 -2.44 -16.36
CA CYS A 91 13.75 -3.22 -16.70
C CYS A 91 13.08 -2.75 -18.02
N THR A 92 12.96 -1.44 -18.23
CA THR A 92 12.40 -0.88 -19.46
C THR A 92 13.24 -1.27 -20.68
N MET A 93 14.56 -1.17 -20.57
CA MET A 93 15.48 -1.60 -21.63
C MET A 93 15.35 -3.09 -21.91
N ALA A 94 15.33 -3.93 -20.87
CA ALA A 94 15.18 -5.37 -21.01
C ALA A 94 13.85 -5.76 -21.69
N GLN A 95 12.73 -5.13 -21.32
CA GLN A 95 11.43 -5.36 -21.96
C GLN A 95 11.43 -4.90 -23.42
N MET A 96 12.03 -3.76 -23.71
CA MET A 96 12.14 -3.26 -25.08
C MET A 96 12.96 -4.21 -25.96
N GLU A 97 14.06 -4.78 -25.44
CA GLU A 97 14.90 -5.73 -26.15
C GLU A 97 14.26 -7.12 -26.32
N ARG A 98 13.51 -7.59 -25.32
CA ARG A 98 12.95 -8.96 -25.30
C ARG A 98 11.54 -9.05 -25.88
N ASP A 99 10.68 -8.12 -25.50
CA ASP A 99 9.25 -8.16 -25.78
C ASP A 99 8.84 -7.17 -26.88
N GLY A 100 9.78 -6.35 -27.38
CA GLY A 100 9.55 -5.37 -28.44
C GLY A 100 8.65 -4.21 -28.01
N GLY A 101 8.39 -4.06 -26.70
CA GLY A 101 7.49 -3.06 -26.14
C GLY A 101 7.67 -2.89 -24.64
N ILE A 102 7.03 -1.87 -24.09
CA ILE A 102 7.06 -1.57 -22.65
C ILE A 102 5.69 -1.83 -22.05
N SER A 103 5.65 -2.64 -20.98
CA SER A 103 4.39 -2.91 -20.27
C SER A 103 4.09 -1.75 -19.29
N PRO A 104 2.82 -1.31 -19.15
CA PRO A 104 2.46 -0.17 -18.31
C PRO A 104 2.57 -0.42 -16.79
N ARG A 105 3.07 -1.59 -16.35
CA ARG A 105 3.24 -1.96 -14.93
C ARG A 105 4.45 -1.30 -14.28
N VAL A 106 4.54 0.03 -14.33
CA VAL A 106 5.48 0.76 -13.48
C VAL A 106 4.72 1.17 -12.23
N SER A 107 5.05 0.53 -11.10
CA SER A 107 4.56 0.89 -9.77
C SER A 107 4.54 2.40 -9.56
N PRO A 108 3.49 2.97 -8.93
CA PRO A 108 3.41 4.39 -8.64
C PRO A 108 4.68 4.85 -7.92
N LEU A 109 5.44 5.70 -8.58
CA LEU A 109 6.62 6.33 -8.02
C LEU A 109 6.17 7.69 -7.52
N ALA A 110 5.82 7.74 -6.23
CA ALA A 110 5.31 8.95 -5.61
C ALA A 110 6.36 10.06 -5.74
N GLN A 111 6.09 11.04 -6.59
CA GLN A 111 6.81 12.30 -6.55
C GLN A 111 6.30 13.07 -5.35
N ALA A 112 7.20 13.30 -4.38
CA ALA A 112 6.93 14.24 -3.29
C ALA A 112 7.00 15.67 -3.83
N CYS A 113 6.06 16.06 -4.70
CA CYS A 113 5.82 17.47 -4.97
C CYS A 113 5.17 18.01 -3.71
N SER A 114 5.97 18.69 -2.87
CA SER A 114 5.60 19.39 -1.63
C SER A 114 4.12 19.28 -1.28
N LEU A 115 3.76 18.29 -0.46
CA LEU A 115 2.44 18.19 0.13
C LEU A 115 2.21 19.50 0.90
N LYS A 116 1.48 20.45 0.29
CA LYS A 116 1.14 21.71 0.96
C LYS A 116 0.36 21.32 2.21
N ARG A 117 0.95 21.59 3.37
CA ARG A 117 0.24 21.61 4.64
C ARG A 117 -0.94 22.57 4.49
N HIS A 118 -2.12 22.06 4.24
CA HIS A 118 -3.35 22.76 4.56
C HIS A 118 -3.62 22.52 6.05
N TYR A 119 -2.89 23.25 6.90
CA TYR A 119 -3.42 23.62 8.20
C TYR A 119 -4.41 24.75 7.93
N HIS A 120 -5.68 24.46 8.17
CA HIS A 120 -6.68 25.51 8.37
C HIS A 120 -6.34 26.20 9.70
N GLU A 121 -6.06 27.50 9.66
CA GLU A 121 -6.29 28.43 10.78
C GLU A 121 -7.79 28.69 10.95
#